data_AF-A0A962FYJ4-F1
#
_entry.id   AF-A0A962FYJ4-F1
#
_cell.length_a   1.000
_cell.length_b   1.000
_cell.length_c   1.000
_cell.angle_alpha   90.00
_cell.angle_beta   90.00
_cell.angle_gamma   90.00
#
_symmetry.space_group_name_H-M   'P 1'
#
loop_
_entity.id
_entity.type
_entity.pdbx_description
1 polymer ?
#
loop_
_entity_poly.entity_id
_entity_poly.type
_entity_poly.pdbx_seq_one_letter_code
_entity_poly.pdbx_strand_id
1 'polypeptide(L)'
;MSTLSVFVIIYMIVSIGIGLYAALRVKSSTDYILAGRSLPIYVTVATVFATWFGSEAVLGMPATFMEEGLGGIVADPFGAGLCLVFVGMFFAARLYRMKLLTIGDFYRQRYGKTVEMLVSLAICVSYLGWVSAQIVALGLTIHLVSGEALSFELGMVIGLAVVMLYTIYGGMWSVAIMDFIQMMLILCGLLIVAFLISQRLDGGFMEVVNHASAHNKFDFWPELDAVSILAFVGAFVTLALGSIPQQDVFQRVMSAKDEKTAVRGTVTGGLFYIVFCFVPIFIAYGATMLDPSLLEVHMGPDGDYQRILPEFILNDVPVPVQVLFFGALLSAIMSTASGTLLAPSAILAENILKDAFKLDDRHLLLTLRICVFSFGLIVLAYAYLSTSAGLSIFEMVENAYLVTLCGAFVPLAFGVYWKKATNAGALTSIAFGVITWSVLEYLNIRMAAEGNALMVPPQLAGLFMAIVGMLLGSLLPQLNEAKKQPA
;
A
#
# COMPACT_ATOMS: atom_id res chain seq x y z
N MET A 1 30.86 -13.82 3.65
CA MET A 1 29.48 -13.75 3.13
C MET A 1 28.82 -15.08 3.38
N SER A 2 27.65 -15.10 4.03
CA SER A 2 26.91 -16.34 4.25
C SER A 2 26.31 -16.84 2.92
N THR A 3 25.99 -18.13 2.85
CA THR A 3 25.27 -18.72 1.70
C THR A 3 23.98 -17.97 1.41
N LEU A 4 23.24 -17.59 2.47
CA LEU A 4 22.02 -16.79 2.37
C LEU A 4 22.28 -15.45 1.67
N SER A 5 23.29 -14.68 2.09
CA SER A 5 23.59 -13.38 1.48
C SER A 5 23.93 -13.52 -0.01
N VAL A 6 24.63 -14.59 -0.40
CA VAL A 6 24.95 -14.86 -1.81
C VAL A 6 23.69 -15.08 -2.64
N PHE A 7 22.76 -15.92 -2.17
CA PHE A 7 21.50 -16.17 -2.88
C PHE A 7 20.62 -14.91 -2.96
N VAL A 8 20.60 -14.10 -1.90
CA VAL A 8 19.88 -12.83 -1.90
C VAL A 8 20.45 -11.84 -2.93
N ILE A 9 21.78 -11.73 -3.03
CA ILE A 9 22.43 -10.89 -4.04
C ILE A 9 22.12 -11.40 -5.45
N ILE A 10 22.19 -12.72 -5.68
CA ILE A 10 21.83 -13.32 -6.98
C ILE A 10 20.38 -12.98 -7.32
N TYR A 11 19.46 -13.16 -6.37
CA TYR A 11 18.05 -12.83 -6.55
C TYR A 11 17.83 -11.36 -6.93
N MET A 12 18.50 -10.42 -6.25
CA MET A 12 18.43 -8.99 -6.59
C MET A 12 18.97 -8.70 -7.98
N ILE A 13 20.11 -9.29 -8.36
CA ILE A 13 20.70 -9.11 -9.70
C ILE A 13 19.77 -9.66 -10.79
N VAL A 14 19.20 -10.86 -10.58
CA VAL A 14 18.24 -11.46 -11.50
C VAL A 14 16.99 -10.58 -11.64
N SER A 15 16.48 -10.06 -10.52
CA SER A 15 15.33 -9.16 -10.49
C SER A 15 15.59 -7.88 -11.29
N ILE A 16 16.74 -7.24 -11.08
CA ILE A 16 17.18 -6.10 -11.88
C ILE A 16 17.25 -6.47 -13.37
N GLY A 17 17.86 -7.61 -13.70
CA GLY A 17 18.02 -8.08 -15.08
C GLY A 17 16.68 -8.26 -15.79
N ILE A 18 15.71 -8.92 -15.15
CA ILE A 18 14.36 -9.12 -15.68
C ILE A 18 13.64 -7.77 -15.84
N GLY A 19 13.72 -6.91 -14.83
CA GLY A 19 13.12 -5.58 -14.87
C GLY A 19 13.70 -4.71 -15.98
N LEU A 20 15.02 -4.71 -16.19
CA LEU A 20 15.65 -3.98 -17.29
C LEU A 20 15.35 -4.59 -18.67
N TYR A 21 15.21 -5.91 -18.76
CA TYR A 21 14.77 -6.57 -20.00
C TYR A 21 13.33 -6.16 -20.37
N ALA A 22 12.43 -6.11 -19.39
CA ALA A 22 11.06 -5.64 -19.58
C ALA A 22 11.01 -4.16 -20.01
N ALA A 23 11.98 -3.34 -19.60
CA ALA A 23 12.08 -1.93 -19.97
C ALA A 23 12.25 -1.71 -21.49
N LEU A 24 12.72 -2.70 -22.25
CA LEU A 24 12.81 -2.65 -23.70
C LEU A 24 11.44 -2.48 -24.39
N ARG A 25 10.33 -2.73 -23.67
CA ARG A 25 8.97 -2.53 -24.16
C ARG A 25 8.44 -1.10 -24.00
N VAL A 26 9.12 -0.25 -23.24
CA VAL A 26 8.68 1.12 -22.98
C VAL A 26 9.09 2.03 -24.14
N LYS A 27 8.11 2.52 -24.91
CA LYS A 27 8.35 3.44 -26.04
C LYS A 27 7.60 4.77 -25.93
N SER A 28 6.59 4.83 -25.06
CA SER A 28 5.73 5.99 -24.85
C SER A 28 5.37 6.17 -23.36
N SER A 29 4.79 7.32 -23.00
CA SER A 29 4.25 7.52 -21.64
C SER A 29 3.14 6.53 -21.29
N THR A 30 2.33 6.11 -22.27
CA THR A 30 1.26 5.12 -22.07
C THR A 30 1.84 3.73 -21.79
N ASP A 31 2.94 3.35 -22.45
CA ASP A 31 3.64 2.10 -22.11
C ASP A 31 4.25 2.17 -20.71
N TYR A 32 4.80 3.33 -20.35
CA TYR A 32 5.43 3.53 -19.04
C TYR A 32 4.44 3.52 -17.88
N ILE A 33 3.27 4.15 -18.03
CA ILE A 33 2.28 4.23 -16.95
C ILE A 33 1.34 3.02 -16.96
N LEU A 34 0.93 2.52 -18.14
CA LEU A 34 -0.16 1.54 -18.26
C LEU A 34 0.20 0.23 -18.96
N ALA A 35 1.48 -0.02 -19.26
CA ALA A 35 1.93 -1.19 -20.02
C ALA A 35 1.14 -1.39 -21.34
N GLY A 36 0.80 -0.28 -22.00
CA GLY A 36 0.05 -0.27 -23.26
C GLY A 36 -1.38 -0.82 -23.14
N ARG A 37 -1.92 -0.95 -21.92
CA ARG A 37 -3.25 -1.54 -21.64
C ARG A 37 -3.43 -2.93 -22.23
N SER A 38 -2.42 -3.77 -22.04
CA SER A 38 -2.33 -5.07 -22.69
C SER A 38 -2.24 -6.23 -21.71
N LEU A 39 -2.31 -5.96 -20.41
CA LEU A 39 -2.07 -6.99 -19.40
C LEU A 39 -3.19 -8.03 -19.40
N PRO A 40 -2.87 -9.32 -19.59
CA PRO A 40 -3.83 -10.40 -19.50
C PRO A 40 -4.18 -10.69 -18.04
N ILE A 41 -5.29 -11.40 -17.83
CA ILE A 41 -5.89 -11.59 -16.50
C ILE A 41 -4.93 -12.15 -15.45
N TYR A 42 -4.08 -13.11 -15.80
CA TYR A 42 -3.13 -13.70 -14.84
C TYR A 42 -2.04 -12.71 -14.41
N VAL A 43 -1.63 -11.79 -15.29
CA VAL A 43 -0.71 -10.70 -14.90
C VAL A 43 -1.46 -9.65 -14.09
N THR A 44 -2.70 -9.31 -14.46
CA THR A 44 -3.51 -8.35 -13.69
C THR A 44 -3.80 -8.84 -12.26
N VAL A 45 -4.11 -10.12 -12.08
CA VAL A 45 -4.29 -10.69 -10.73
C VAL A 45 -2.99 -10.64 -9.95
N ALA A 46 -1.87 -11.01 -10.59
CA ALA A 46 -0.57 -10.98 -9.95
C ALA A 46 -0.13 -9.57 -9.55
N THR A 47 -0.35 -8.57 -10.41
CA THR A 47 0.02 -7.18 -10.09
C THR A 47 -0.84 -6.59 -9.00
N VAL A 48 -2.15 -6.86 -9.00
CA VAL A 48 -3.05 -6.41 -7.94
C VAL A 48 -2.64 -7.04 -6.61
N PHE A 49 -2.40 -8.35 -6.58
CA PHE A 49 -1.95 -9.05 -5.38
C PHE A 49 -0.58 -8.54 -4.91
N ALA A 50 0.44 -8.55 -5.77
CA ALA A 50 1.82 -8.31 -5.37
C ALA A 50 2.11 -6.84 -5.01
N THR A 51 1.36 -5.90 -5.60
CA THR A 51 1.45 -4.47 -5.20
C THR A 51 0.96 -4.25 -3.77
N TRP A 52 0.05 -5.08 -3.27
CA TRP A 52 -0.52 -4.94 -1.93
C TRP A 52 0.14 -5.89 -0.92
N PHE A 53 0.64 -7.03 -1.39
CA PHE A 53 1.36 -8.00 -0.59
C PHE A 53 2.84 -7.58 -0.40
N GLY A 54 3.04 -6.51 0.40
CA GLY A 54 4.34 -5.91 0.68
C GLY A 54 4.89 -6.21 2.07
N SER A 55 5.71 -5.29 2.60
CA SER A 55 6.27 -5.40 3.95
C SER A 55 5.24 -5.44 5.06
N GLU A 56 4.16 -4.67 4.92
CA GLU A 56 3.02 -4.69 5.85
C GLU A 56 2.47 -6.11 5.95
N ALA A 57 2.24 -6.77 4.80
CA ALA A 57 1.60 -8.07 4.82
C ALA A 57 2.48 -9.20 5.41
N VAL A 58 3.80 -9.10 5.24
CA VAL A 58 4.73 -10.15 5.68
C VAL A 58 5.34 -9.87 7.06
N LEU A 59 5.49 -8.61 7.46
CA LEU A 59 6.14 -8.21 8.72
C LEU A 59 5.22 -7.44 9.67
N GLY A 60 4.44 -6.47 9.16
CA GLY A 60 3.59 -5.60 9.99
C GLY A 60 2.34 -6.28 10.54
N MET A 61 1.57 -6.94 9.69
CA MET A 61 0.35 -7.66 10.07
C MET A 61 0.64 -8.80 11.07
N PRO A 62 1.64 -9.67 10.88
CA PRO A 62 1.92 -10.71 11.87
C PRO A 62 2.33 -10.14 13.22
N ALA A 63 3.10 -9.04 13.25
CA ALA A 63 3.43 -8.31 14.47
C ALA A 63 2.18 -7.81 15.19
N THR A 64 1.30 -7.10 14.47
CA THR A 64 0.04 -6.56 15.01
C THR A 64 -0.89 -7.69 15.48
N PHE A 65 -0.99 -8.80 14.76
CA PHE A 65 -1.77 -9.96 15.19
C PHE A 65 -1.23 -10.60 16.48
N MET A 66 0.10 -10.67 16.64
CA MET A 66 0.71 -11.19 17.87
C MET A 66 0.41 -10.32 19.08
N GLU A 67 0.29 -9.00 18.90
CA GLU A 67 -0.06 -8.06 19.96
C GLU A 67 -1.58 -8.06 20.22
N GLU A 68 -2.37 -7.72 19.20
CA GLU A 68 -3.78 -7.35 19.32
C GLU A 68 -4.77 -8.45 18.85
N GLY A 69 -4.29 -9.50 18.19
CA GLY A 69 -5.14 -10.55 17.63
C GLY A 69 -5.90 -10.12 16.37
N LEU A 70 -6.98 -10.85 16.04
CA LEU A 70 -7.74 -10.66 14.81
C LEU A 70 -8.48 -9.30 14.77
N GLY A 71 -8.85 -8.75 15.93
CA GLY A 71 -9.48 -7.43 16.03
C GLY A 71 -8.56 -6.26 15.66
N GLY A 72 -7.26 -6.36 15.93
CA GLY A 72 -6.27 -5.32 15.59
C GLY A 72 -5.92 -5.26 14.11
N ILE A 73 -6.11 -6.36 13.38
CA ILE A 73 -5.82 -6.46 11.93
C ILE A 73 -7.06 -6.22 11.05
N VAL A 74 -8.00 -5.40 11.52
CA VAL A 74 -9.21 -5.06 10.75
C VAL A 74 -8.89 -4.18 9.53
N ALA A 75 -7.89 -3.31 9.64
CA ALA A 75 -7.44 -2.48 8.53
C ALA A 75 -6.84 -3.36 7.41
N ASP A 76 -5.85 -4.19 7.74
CA ASP A 76 -5.20 -5.14 6.83
C ASP A 76 -5.20 -6.52 7.50
N PRO A 77 -5.80 -7.59 6.92
CA PRO A 77 -6.13 -7.77 5.50
C PRO A 77 -7.54 -7.37 5.06
N PHE A 78 -8.46 -7.13 5.99
CA PHE A 78 -9.87 -7.00 5.64
C PHE A 78 -10.19 -5.70 4.90
N GLY A 79 -9.75 -4.55 5.40
CA GLY A 79 -9.92 -3.26 4.74
C GLY A 79 -9.17 -3.18 3.40
N ALA A 80 -7.86 -3.47 3.39
CA ALA A 80 -7.04 -3.51 2.17
C ALA A 80 -7.63 -4.43 1.08
N GLY A 81 -7.94 -5.68 1.44
CA GLY A 81 -8.49 -6.64 0.51
C GLY A 81 -9.89 -6.24 0.00
N LEU A 82 -10.75 -5.73 0.89
CA LEU A 82 -12.08 -5.28 0.49
C LEU A 82 -12.05 -3.99 -0.33
N CYS A 83 -11.05 -3.11 -0.17
CA CYS A 83 -10.82 -1.99 -1.08
C CYS A 83 -10.68 -2.49 -2.53
N LEU A 84 -9.81 -3.47 -2.77
CA LEU A 84 -9.60 -4.06 -4.10
C LEU A 84 -10.90 -4.67 -4.65
N VAL A 85 -11.64 -5.39 -3.81
CA VAL A 85 -12.94 -5.96 -4.20
C VAL A 85 -13.95 -4.86 -4.54
N PHE A 86 -14.05 -3.80 -3.73
CA PHE A 86 -14.92 -2.65 -3.97
C PHE A 86 -14.55 -1.89 -5.23
N VAL A 87 -13.25 -1.67 -5.49
CA VAL A 87 -12.79 -1.08 -6.75
C VAL A 87 -13.24 -1.95 -7.92
N GLY A 88 -12.97 -3.25 -7.88
CA GLY A 88 -13.35 -4.18 -8.94
C GLY A 88 -14.85 -4.16 -9.23
N MET A 89 -15.68 -4.22 -8.18
CA MET A 89 -17.15 -4.27 -8.33
C MET A 89 -17.77 -2.93 -8.73
N PHE A 90 -17.30 -1.82 -8.16
CA PHE A 90 -17.99 -0.54 -8.24
C PHE A 90 -17.26 0.49 -9.13
N PHE A 91 -15.93 0.53 -9.17
CA PHE A 91 -15.20 1.62 -9.82
C PHE A 91 -14.54 1.20 -11.14
N ALA A 92 -14.01 -0.01 -11.21
CA ALA A 92 -13.14 -0.47 -12.29
C ALA A 92 -13.79 -0.32 -13.68
N ALA A 93 -15.00 -0.85 -13.88
CA ALA A 93 -15.67 -0.78 -15.18
C ALA A 93 -15.94 0.66 -15.65
N ARG A 94 -16.35 1.55 -14.73
CA ARG A 94 -16.69 2.93 -15.07
C ARG A 94 -15.46 3.74 -15.42
N LEU A 95 -14.41 3.62 -14.60
CA LEU A 95 -13.14 4.30 -14.81
C LEU A 95 -12.42 3.78 -16.06
N TYR A 96 -12.45 2.46 -16.31
CA TYR A 96 -11.84 1.84 -17.50
C TYR A 96 -12.36 2.42 -18.81
N ARG A 97 -13.67 2.64 -18.91
CA ARG A 97 -14.32 3.20 -20.10
C ARG A 97 -13.89 4.64 -20.42
N MET A 98 -13.39 5.38 -19.43
CA MET A 98 -12.94 6.78 -19.61
C MET A 98 -11.57 6.90 -20.27
N LYS A 99 -10.81 5.80 -20.37
CA LYS A 99 -9.51 5.75 -21.07
C LYS A 99 -8.48 6.79 -20.58
N LEU A 100 -8.45 7.09 -19.29
CA LEU A 100 -7.51 8.05 -18.68
C LEU A 100 -6.11 7.45 -18.43
N LEU A 101 -5.10 8.30 -18.22
CA LEU A 101 -3.75 7.85 -17.84
C LEU A 101 -3.62 7.76 -16.32
N THR A 102 -4.19 8.73 -15.60
CA THR A 102 -4.18 8.77 -14.14
C THR A 102 -5.57 8.99 -13.56
N ILE A 103 -5.69 8.71 -12.26
CA ILE A 103 -6.88 9.07 -11.50
C ILE A 103 -7.02 10.60 -11.38
N GLY A 104 -5.93 11.36 -11.44
CA GLY A 104 -5.95 12.83 -11.49
C GLY A 104 -6.76 13.34 -12.68
N ASP A 105 -6.66 12.70 -13.84
CA ASP A 105 -7.41 13.06 -15.04
C ASP A 105 -8.93 12.93 -14.82
N PHE A 106 -9.36 11.98 -14.00
CA PHE A 106 -10.77 11.84 -13.65
C PHE A 106 -11.25 13.09 -12.91
N TYR A 107 -10.52 13.53 -11.89
CA TYR A 107 -10.87 14.74 -11.13
C TYR A 107 -10.82 15.99 -12.01
N ARG A 108 -9.87 16.06 -12.96
CA ARG A 108 -9.79 17.13 -13.96
C ARG A 108 -11.04 17.19 -14.82
N GLN A 109 -11.44 16.06 -15.40
CA GLN A 109 -12.62 16.00 -16.27
C GLN A 109 -13.91 16.25 -15.50
N ARG A 110 -14.00 15.74 -14.26
CA ARG A 110 -15.22 15.81 -13.47
C ARG A 110 -15.43 17.16 -12.77
N TYR A 111 -14.35 17.77 -12.30
CA TYR A 111 -14.40 18.95 -11.44
C TYR A 111 -13.48 20.09 -11.90
N GLY A 112 -12.44 19.82 -12.68
CA GLY A 112 -11.52 20.84 -13.19
C GLY A 112 -10.15 20.86 -12.49
N LYS A 113 -9.27 21.74 -12.97
CA LYS A 113 -7.83 21.71 -12.67
C LYS A 113 -7.49 21.90 -11.18
N THR A 114 -8.24 22.73 -10.46
CA THR A 114 -7.96 22.98 -9.03
C THR A 114 -8.17 21.72 -8.19
N VAL A 115 -9.27 21.00 -8.41
CA VAL A 115 -9.58 19.76 -7.68
C VAL A 115 -8.59 18.66 -8.05
N GLU A 116 -8.24 18.54 -9.34
CA GLU A 116 -7.16 17.67 -9.80
C GLU A 116 -5.87 17.92 -9.00
N MET A 117 -5.36 19.16 -8.97
CA MET A 117 -4.09 19.46 -8.30
C MET A 117 -4.12 19.14 -6.80
N LEU A 118 -5.21 19.50 -6.09
CA LEU A 118 -5.35 19.25 -4.66
C LEU A 118 -5.37 17.74 -4.35
N VAL A 119 -6.16 16.98 -5.11
CA VAL A 119 -6.26 15.53 -4.90
C VAL A 119 -4.99 14.82 -5.34
N SER A 120 -4.38 15.21 -6.45
CA SER A 120 -3.09 14.70 -6.90
C SER A 120 -2.01 14.91 -5.85
N LEU A 121 -1.94 16.09 -5.22
CA LEU A 121 -0.98 16.35 -4.14
C LEU A 121 -1.28 15.50 -2.91
N ALA A 122 -2.55 15.39 -2.49
CA ALA A 122 -2.96 14.55 -1.36
C ALA A 122 -2.56 13.08 -1.57
N ILE A 123 -2.79 12.54 -2.78
CA ILE A 123 -2.37 11.19 -3.15
C ILE A 123 -0.83 11.07 -3.13
N CYS A 124 -0.09 12.03 -3.68
CA CYS A 124 1.38 11.98 -3.63
C CYS A 124 1.93 11.99 -2.20
N VAL A 125 1.33 12.79 -1.31
CA VAL A 125 1.70 12.81 0.12
C VAL A 125 1.39 11.48 0.79
N SER A 126 0.24 10.85 0.48
CA SER A 126 -0.09 9.53 1.05
C SER A 126 1.00 8.49 0.78
N TYR A 127 1.55 8.45 -0.44
CA TYR A 127 2.58 7.46 -0.79
C TYR A 127 3.89 7.60 -0.01
N LEU A 128 4.14 8.73 0.67
CA LEU A 128 5.31 8.86 1.53
C LEU A 128 5.30 7.79 2.62
N GLY A 129 4.19 7.63 3.35
CA GLY A 129 4.07 6.61 4.40
C GLY A 129 4.24 5.20 3.86
N TRP A 130 3.46 4.85 2.83
CA TRP A 130 3.43 3.49 2.32
C TRP A 130 4.75 3.04 1.68
N VAL A 131 5.37 3.88 0.84
CA VAL A 131 6.63 3.51 0.19
C VAL A 131 7.76 3.49 1.23
N SER A 132 7.77 4.41 2.19
CA SER A 132 8.78 4.41 3.24
C SER A 132 8.72 3.14 4.08
N ALA A 133 7.53 2.61 4.36
CA ALA A 133 7.37 1.32 5.05
C ALA A 133 8.04 0.15 4.29
N GLN A 134 8.05 0.20 2.95
CA GLN A 134 8.79 -0.78 2.14
C GLN A 134 10.31 -0.57 2.22
N ILE A 135 10.77 0.68 2.20
CA ILE A 135 12.20 1.00 2.28
C ILE A 135 12.77 0.61 3.65
N VAL A 136 12.03 0.85 4.73
CA VAL A 136 12.35 0.41 6.10
C VAL A 136 12.50 -1.12 6.14
N ALA A 137 11.54 -1.86 5.57
CA ALA A 137 11.59 -3.31 5.54
C ALA A 137 12.75 -3.87 4.69
N LEU A 138 13.09 -3.22 3.57
CA LEU A 138 14.30 -3.56 2.81
C LEU A 138 15.56 -3.33 3.64
N GLY A 139 15.63 -2.20 4.36
CA GLY A 139 16.72 -1.89 5.28
C GLY A 139 16.91 -2.97 6.34
N LEU A 140 15.83 -3.34 7.02
CA LEU A 140 15.82 -4.40 8.03
C LEU A 140 16.26 -5.73 7.43
N THR A 141 15.67 -6.12 6.29
CA THR A 141 15.96 -7.41 5.67
C THR A 141 17.41 -7.52 5.22
N ILE A 142 17.96 -6.47 4.58
CA ILE A 142 19.35 -6.45 4.11
C ILE A 142 20.33 -6.44 5.29
N HIS A 143 20.04 -5.66 6.34
CA HIS A 143 20.82 -5.64 7.56
C HIS A 143 20.94 -7.04 8.18
N LEU A 144 19.81 -7.70 8.41
CA LEU A 144 19.75 -9.04 9.00
C LEU A 144 20.43 -10.11 8.13
N VAL A 145 20.12 -10.16 6.82
CA VAL A 145 20.71 -11.14 5.89
C VAL A 145 22.23 -10.96 5.74
N SER A 146 22.74 -9.76 5.95
CA SER A 146 24.19 -9.49 5.93
C SER A 146 24.92 -9.96 7.19
N GLY A 147 24.20 -10.49 8.19
CA GLY A 147 24.74 -10.77 9.52
C GLY A 147 25.15 -9.47 10.23
N GLU A 148 24.34 -8.42 10.06
CA GLU A 148 24.54 -7.08 10.61
C GLU A 148 25.84 -6.36 10.14
N ALA A 149 26.50 -6.88 9.09
CA ALA A 149 27.69 -6.27 8.51
C ALA A 149 27.39 -4.95 7.79
N LEU A 150 26.16 -4.77 7.29
CA LEU A 150 25.67 -3.52 6.71
C LEU A 150 24.75 -2.84 7.73
N SER A 151 24.90 -1.52 7.94
CA SER A 151 23.96 -0.80 8.81
C SER A 151 22.55 -0.80 8.24
N PHE A 152 21.54 -0.62 9.10
CA PHE A 152 20.15 -0.52 8.71
C PHE A 152 19.90 0.58 7.66
N GLU A 153 20.51 1.76 7.84
CA GLU A 153 20.38 2.90 6.92
C GLU A 153 21.03 2.61 5.57
N LEU A 154 22.20 1.95 5.57
CA LEU A 154 22.84 1.52 4.34
C LEU A 154 21.99 0.46 3.62
N GLY A 155 21.36 -0.44 4.37
CA GLY A 155 20.36 -1.37 3.85
C GLY A 155 19.21 -0.65 3.14
N MET A 156 18.65 0.40 3.75
CA MET A 156 17.59 1.21 3.14
C MET A 156 18.04 1.83 1.81
N VAL A 157 19.25 2.40 1.77
CA VAL A 157 19.82 3.01 0.55
C VAL A 157 19.99 1.97 -0.55
N ILE A 158 20.56 0.79 -0.22
CA ILE A 158 20.77 -0.29 -1.18
C ILE A 158 19.43 -0.81 -1.70
N GLY A 159 18.47 -1.07 -0.81
CA GLY A 159 17.14 -1.56 -1.16
C GLY A 159 16.42 -0.61 -2.11
N LEU A 160 16.41 0.68 -1.77
CA LEU A 160 15.83 1.71 -2.63
C LEU A 160 16.53 1.76 -3.99
N ALA A 161 17.87 1.75 -4.02
CA ALA A 161 18.64 1.80 -5.26
C ALA A 161 18.31 0.63 -6.20
N VAL A 162 18.19 -0.59 -5.64
CA VAL A 162 17.82 -1.79 -6.39
C VAL A 162 16.43 -1.66 -7.02
N VAL A 163 15.43 -1.25 -6.23
CA VAL A 163 14.05 -1.08 -6.72
C VAL A 163 13.94 0.06 -7.73
N MET A 164 14.57 1.19 -7.45
CA MET A 164 14.56 2.36 -8.33
C MET A 164 15.18 2.04 -9.69
N LEU A 165 16.26 1.26 -9.73
CA LEU A 165 17.00 1.01 -10.96
C LEU A 165 16.09 0.42 -12.05
N TYR A 166 15.34 -0.64 -11.77
CA TYR A 166 14.44 -1.21 -12.78
C TYR A 166 13.12 -0.44 -12.92
N THR A 167 12.68 0.28 -11.88
CA THR A 167 11.44 1.06 -11.94
C THR A 167 11.58 2.29 -12.85
N ILE A 168 12.72 3.00 -12.78
CA ILE A 168 13.01 4.18 -13.60
C ILE A 168 13.02 3.85 -15.09
N TYR A 169 13.67 2.76 -15.50
CA TYR A 169 13.72 2.43 -16.92
C TYR A 169 12.45 1.73 -17.40
N GLY A 170 11.87 0.91 -16.53
CA GLY A 170 10.87 -0.08 -16.84
C GLY A 170 9.41 0.34 -16.77
N GLY A 171 9.09 1.28 -15.88
CA GLY A 171 7.70 1.64 -15.58
C GLY A 171 6.81 0.42 -15.34
N MET A 172 5.55 0.51 -15.76
CA MET A 172 4.52 -0.50 -15.52
C MET A 172 4.81 -1.84 -16.19
N TRP A 173 5.58 -1.87 -17.28
CA TRP A 173 5.96 -3.14 -17.92
C TRP A 173 6.87 -3.97 -17.02
N SER A 174 7.87 -3.34 -16.41
CA SER A 174 8.78 -4.02 -15.50
C SER A 174 8.10 -4.39 -14.21
N VAL A 175 7.29 -3.49 -13.64
CA VAL A 175 6.44 -3.80 -12.48
C VAL A 175 5.57 -5.03 -12.79
N ALA A 176 4.84 -5.03 -13.91
CA ALA A 176 3.92 -6.12 -14.21
C ALA A 176 4.57 -7.49 -14.41
N ILE A 177 5.73 -7.54 -15.07
CA ILE A 177 6.46 -8.79 -15.27
C ILE A 177 7.11 -9.27 -13.97
N MET A 178 7.68 -8.34 -13.19
CA MET A 178 8.27 -8.66 -11.90
C MET A 178 7.22 -9.17 -10.94
N ASP A 179 6.09 -8.48 -10.80
CA ASP A 179 4.96 -8.89 -9.94
C ASP A 179 4.48 -10.30 -10.28
N PHE A 180 4.37 -10.65 -11.57
CA PHE A 180 3.98 -12.00 -11.98
C PHE A 180 4.97 -13.08 -11.53
N ILE A 181 6.27 -12.81 -11.64
CA ILE A 181 7.32 -13.76 -11.24
C ILE A 181 7.45 -13.82 -9.71
N GLN A 182 7.44 -12.65 -9.06
CA GLN A 182 7.56 -12.48 -7.62
C GLN A 182 6.37 -13.07 -6.88
N MET A 183 5.16 -12.94 -7.41
CA MET A 183 3.99 -13.63 -6.86
C MET A 183 4.24 -15.14 -6.73
N MET A 184 4.79 -15.80 -7.75
CA MET A 184 5.06 -17.24 -7.68
C MET A 184 6.10 -17.58 -6.61
N LEU A 185 7.13 -16.75 -6.46
CA LEU A 185 8.14 -16.91 -5.41
C LEU A 185 7.54 -16.70 -4.01
N ILE A 186 6.69 -15.69 -3.83
CA ILE A 186 5.99 -15.41 -2.58
C ILE A 186 5.09 -16.59 -2.20
N LEU A 187 4.26 -17.05 -3.13
CA LEU A 187 3.30 -18.13 -2.90
C LEU A 187 3.99 -19.43 -2.52
N CYS A 188 4.90 -19.89 -3.38
CA CYS A 188 5.64 -21.12 -3.12
C CYS A 188 6.50 -20.98 -1.85
N GLY A 189 7.16 -19.83 -1.69
CA GLY A 189 8.09 -19.63 -0.60
C GLY A 189 7.43 -19.64 0.77
N LEU A 190 6.39 -18.84 0.96
CA LEU A 190 5.70 -18.78 2.24
C LEU A 190 4.90 -20.06 2.53
N LEU A 191 4.28 -20.70 1.53
CA LEU A 191 3.56 -21.97 1.76
C LEU A 191 4.50 -23.10 2.18
N ILE A 192 5.69 -23.20 1.57
CA ILE A 192 6.69 -24.20 1.97
C ILE A 192 7.18 -23.91 3.40
N VAL A 193 7.47 -22.65 3.73
CA VAL A 193 7.89 -22.27 5.10
C VAL A 193 6.80 -22.60 6.11
N ALA A 194 5.54 -22.24 5.84
CA ALA A 194 4.39 -22.57 6.69
C ALA A 194 4.24 -24.08 6.88
N PHE A 195 4.37 -24.86 5.80
CA PHE A 195 4.33 -26.31 5.89
C PHE A 195 5.45 -26.85 6.79
N LEU A 196 6.68 -26.36 6.64
CA LEU A 196 7.82 -26.82 7.45
C LEU A 196 7.70 -26.46 8.93
N ILE A 197 7.18 -25.26 9.25
CA ILE A 197 6.87 -24.88 10.64
C ILE A 197 5.83 -25.83 11.21
N SER A 198 4.76 -26.12 10.45
CA SER A 198 3.72 -27.04 10.92
C SER A 198 4.27 -28.43 11.24
N GLN A 199 5.25 -28.94 10.50
CA GLN A 199 5.85 -30.26 10.75
C GLN A 199 6.69 -30.32 12.04
N ARG A 200 7.07 -29.18 12.60
CA ARG A 200 7.85 -29.10 13.85
C ARG A 200 7.00 -29.01 15.10
N LEU A 201 5.70 -28.80 14.96
CA LEU A 201 4.75 -28.70 16.07
C LEU A 201 4.00 -30.03 16.23
N ASP A 202 3.92 -30.51 17.47
CA ASP A 202 3.13 -31.69 17.80
C ASP A 202 1.64 -31.37 17.56
N GLY A 203 1.02 -32.01 16.56
CA GLY A 203 -0.36 -31.70 16.14
C GLY A 203 -0.46 -30.89 14.83
N GLY A 204 0.68 -30.47 14.28
CA GLY A 204 0.74 -29.90 12.94
C GLY A 204 0.10 -28.51 12.84
N PHE A 205 -0.56 -28.25 11.72
CA PHE A 205 -1.26 -26.98 11.46
C PHE A 205 -2.32 -26.66 12.52
N MET A 206 -3.05 -27.68 12.99
CA MET A 206 -4.15 -27.48 13.94
C MET A 206 -3.65 -27.04 15.32
N GLU A 207 -2.41 -27.36 15.68
CA GLU A 207 -1.86 -26.94 16.97
C GLU A 207 -1.73 -25.42 17.07
N VAL A 208 -1.24 -24.78 16.01
CA VAL A 208 -1.14 -23.31 15.91
C VAL A 208 -2.53 -22.67 16.04
N VAL A 209 -3.52 -23.21 15.34
CA VAL A 209 -4.90 -22.70 15.36
C VAL A 209 -5.53 -22.86 16.75
N ASN A 210 -5.36 -24.03 17.37
CA ASN A 210 -5.88 -24.31 18.70
C ASN A 210 -5.22 -23.42 19.76
N HIS A 211 -3.90 -23.24 19.67
CA HIS A 211 -3.15 -22.37 20.57
C HIS A 211 -3.60 -20.90 20.45
N ALA A 212 -3.76 -20.40 19.22
CA ALA A 212 -4.29 -19.07 18.95
C ALA A 212 -5.71 -18.89 19.52
N SER A 213 -6.58 -19.89 19.32
CA SER A 213 -7.93 -19.88 19.88
C SER A 213 -7.94 -19.89 21.40
N ALA A 214 -7.05 -20.66 22.04
CA ALA A 214 -6.95 -20.72 23.50
C ALA A 214 -6.45 -19.41 24.12
N HIS A 215 -5.76 -18.58 23.35
CA HIS A 215 -5.26 -17.26 23.74
C HIS A 215 -6.12 -16.10 23.19
N ASN A 216 -7.38 -16.37 22.83
CA ASN A 216 -8.34 -15.38 22.35
C ASN A 216 -7.89 -14.58 21.12
N LYS A 217 -6.93 -15.08 20.33
CA LYS A 217 -6.41 -14.37 19.15
C LYS A 217 -7.40 -14.27 18.00
N PHE A 218 -8.51 -15.00 18.05
CA PHE A 218 -9.58 -14.96 17.06
C PHE A 218 -10.75 -14.05 17.45
N ASP A 219 -10.67 -13.36 18.59
CA ASP A 219 -11.65 -12.35 18.97
C ASP A 219 -11.59 -11.20 17.95
N PHE A 220 -12.60 -11.13 17.10
CA PHE A 220 -12.65 -10.19 15.99
C PHE A 220 -13.35 -8.89 16.35
N TRP A 221 -14.40 -8.97 17.17
CA TRP A 221 -15.23 -7.81 17.48
C TRP A 221 -14.60 -6.99 18.60
N PRO A 222 -14.61 -5.65 18.49
CA PRO A 222 -14.17 -4.80 19.57
C PRO A 222 -15.12 -4.91 20.77
N GLU A 223 -14.69 -4.38 21.90
CA GLU A 223 -15.58 -4.16 23.05
C GLU A 223 -16.81 -3.33 22.63
N LEU A 224 -17.97 -3.62 23.26
CA LEU A 224 -19.26 -2.99 22.91
C LEU A 224 -19.41 -1.59 23.52
N ASP A 225 -18.34 -0.82 23.52
CA ASP A 225 -18.32 0.59 23.87
C ASP A 225 -18.15 1.46 22.61
N ALA A 226 -18.54 2.73 22.71
CA ALA A 226 -18.54 3.61 21.56
C ALA A 226 -17.12 3.89 21.02
N VAL A 227 -16.11 3.95 21.87
CA VAL A 227 -14.74 4.30 21.47
C VAL A 227 -14.13 3.15 20.67
N SER A 228 -14.22 1.92 21.18
CA SER A 228 -13.67 0.73 20.52
C SER A 228 -14.37 0.43 19.19
N ILE A 229 -15.71 0.57 19.14
CA ILE A 229 -16.46 0.40 17.88
C ILE A 229 -16.04 1.46 16.86
N LEU A 230 -15.91 2.73 17.27
CA LEU A 230 -15.51 3.79 16.35
C LEU A 230 -14.07 3.62 15.88
N ALA A 231 -13.13 3.21 16.75
CA ALA A 231 -11.75 2.92 16.37
C ALA A 231 -11.68 1.77 15.35
N PHE A 232 -12.38 0.66 15.62
CA PHE A 232 -12.46 -0.49 14.72
C PHE A 232 -13.03 -0.11 13.34
N VAL A 233 -14.14 0.63 13.32
CA VAL A 233 -14.74 1.13 12.06
C VAL A 233 -13.82 2.14 11.38
N GLY A 234 -13.12 2.97 12.15
CA GLY A 234 -12.14 3.94 11.68
C GLY A 234 -11.00 3.26 10.92
N ALA A 235 -10.31 2.31 11.56
CA ALA A 235 -9.22 1.55 10.96
C ALA A 235 -9.67 0.81 9.68
N PHE A 236 -10.84 0.14 9.75
CA PHE A 236 -11.42 -0.53 8.57
C PHE A 236 -11.67 0.44 7.40
N VAL A 237 -12.35 1.55 7.66
CA VAL A 237 -12.75 2.51 6.62
C VAL A 237 -11.55 3.26 6.03
N THR A 238 -10.52 3.55 6.84
CA THR A 238 -9.26 4.15 6.39
C THR A 238 -8.67 3.36 5.24
N LEU A 239 -8.48 2.05 5.40
CA LEU A 239 -7.91 1.22 4.35
C LEU A 239 -8.93 0.82 3.28
N ALA A 240 -10.16 0.48 3.67
CA ALA A 240 -11.19 0.03 2.72
C ALA A 240 -11.62 1.11 1.72
N LEU A 241 -11.71 2.37 2.16
CA LEU A 241 -12.20 3.47 1.33
C LEU A 241 -11.10 4.48 0.98
N GLY A 242 -10.17 4.74 1.89
CA GLY A 242 -9.07 5.70 1.67
C GLY A 242 -8.11 5.27 0.57
N SER A 243 -8.02 3.97 0.29
CA SER A 243 -7.16 3.42 -0.77
C SER A 243 -7.81 3.39 -2.15
N ILE A 244 -9.14 3.44 -2.25
CA ILE A 244 -9.87 3.46 -3.54
C ILE A 244 -9.39 4.57 -4.50
N PRO A 245 -9.16 5.83 -4.06
CA PRO A 245 -8.71 6.90 -4.94
C PRO A 245 -7.24 6.82 -5.34
N GLN A 246 -6.48 5.81 -4.90
CA GLN A 246 -5.06 5.74 -5.19
C GLN A 246 -4.73 5.39 -6.64
N GLN A 247 -3.63 5.96 -7.10
CA GLN A 247 -3.14 5.77 -8.46
C GLN A 247 -2.66 4.36 -8.75
N ASP A 248 -2.06 3.63 -7.81
CA ASP A 248 -1.59 2.27 -8.04
C ASP A 248 -2.79 1.38 -8.42
N VAL A 249 -3.85 1.39 -7.61
CA VAL A 249 -5.10 0.65 -7.84
C VAL A 249 -5.70 1.02 -9.20
N PHE A 250 -5.84 2.32 -9.45
CA PHE A 250 -6.33 2.84 -10.73
C PHE A 250 -5.48 2.36 -11.92
N GLN A 251 -4.16 2.43 -11.77
CA GLN A 251 -3.20 2.09 -12.82
C GLN A 251 -3.26 0.60 -13.16
N ARG A 252 -3.51 -0.30 -12.19
CA ARG A 252 -3.69 -1.75 -12.47
C ARG A 252 -4.98 -2.02 -13.23
N VAL A 253 -6.08 -1.37 -12.83
CA VAL A 253 -7.36 -1.42 -13.55
C VAL A 253 -7.17 -0.97 -15.00
N MET A 254 -6.53 0.18 -15.22
CA MET A 254 -6.34 0.75 -16.55
C MET A 254 -5.33 0.00 -17.42
N SER A 255 -4.40 -0.75 -16.83
CA SER A 255 -3.40 -1.55 -17.55
C SER A 255 -3.95 -2.87 -18.10
N ALA A 256 -5.13 -3.30 -17.65
CA ALA A 256 -5.77 -4.53 -18.12
C ALA A 256 -6.15 -4.44 -19.61
N LYS A 257 -6.05 -5.58 -20.31
CA LYS A 257 -6.34 -5.69 -21.76
C LYS A 257 -7.79 -5.36 -22.16
N ASP A 258 -8.73 -5.53 -21.25
CA ASP A 258 -10.15 -5.25 -21.45
C ASP A 258 -10.85 -5.01 -20.11
N GLU A 259 -12.06 -4.45 -20.17
CA GLU A 259 -12.87 -4.11 -18.99
C GLU A 259 -13.18 -5.33 -18.11
N LYS A 260 -13.45 -6.50 -18.72
CA LYS A 260 -13.77 -7.73 -17.96
C LYS A 260 -12.55 -8.19 -17.17
N THR A 261 -11.37 -8.08 -17.76
CA THR A 261 -10.08 -8.38 -17.14
C THR A 261 -9.77 -7.39 -16.04
N ALA A 262 -10.06 -6.09 -16.24
CA ALA A 262 -9.91 -5.08 -15.20
C ALA A 262 -10.75 -5.42 -13.96
N VAL A 263 -12.05 -5.67 -14.13
CA VAL A 263 -12.97 -6.01 -13.03
C VAL A 263 -12.58 -7.32 -12.36
N ARG A 264 -12.47 -8.41 -13.13
CA ARG A 264 -12.19 -9.74 -12.57
C ARG A 264 -10.80 -9.83 -11.96
N GLY A 265 -9.82 -9.16 -12.56
CA GLY A 265 -8.44 -9.15 -12.08
C GLY A 265 -8.35 -8.48 -10.72
N THR A 266 -8.96 -7.31 -10.55
CA THR A 266 -8.97 -6.60 -9.27
C THR A 266 -9.73 -7.35 -8.19
N VAL A 267 -10.93 -7.89 -8.48
CA VAL A 267 -11.69 -8.68 -7.49
C VAL A 267 -10.95 -9.95 -7.09
N THR A 268 -10.43 -10.72 -8.06
CA THR A 268 -9.74 -11.98 -7.79
C THR A 268 -8.45 -11.72 -7.02
N GLY A 269 -7.68 -10.68 -7.39
CA GLY A 269 -6.48 -10.27 -6.66
C GLY A 269 -6.79 -9.87 -5.22
N GLY A 270 -7.85 -9.09 -4.99
CA GLY A 270 -8.27 -8.71 -3.64
C GLY A 270 -8.73 -9.87 -2.76
N LEU A 271 -9.52 -10.81 -3.29
CA LEU A 271 -9.91 -12.02 -2.55
C LEU A 271 -8.71 -12.91 -2.23
N PHE A 272 -7.80 -13.05 -3.20
CA PHE A 272 -6.60 -13.85 -3.02
C PHE A 272 -5.66 -13.23 -1.99
N TYR A 273 -5.53 -11.90 -1.99
CA TYR A 273 -4.82 -11.15 -0.96
C TYR A 273 -5.33 -11.48 0.44
N ILE A 274 -6.63 -11.34 0.70
CA ILE A 274 -7.23 -11.60 2.02
C ILE A 274 -6.87 -13.00 2.53
N VAL A 275 -7.05 -14.02 1.69
CA VAL A 275 -6.80 -15.41 2.09
C VAL A 275 -5.31 -15.65 2.35
N PHE A 276 -4.44 -15.12 1.50
CA PHE A 276 -3.01 -15.41 1.56
C PHE A 276 -2.30 -14.67 2.69
N CYS A 277 -2.84 -13.53 3.14
CA CYS A 277 -2.36 -12.78 4.31
C CYS A 277 -2.31 -13.59 5.61
N PHE A 278 -3.14 -14.63 5.74
CA PHE A 278 -3.08 -15.53 6.90
C PHE A 278 -1.85 -16.44 6.92
N VAL A 279 -1.16 -16.62 5.79
CA VAL A 279 0.05 -17.46 5.72
C VAL A 279 1.22 -16.86 6.51
N PRO A 280 1.66 -15.61 6.29
CA PRO A 280 2.71 -15.02 7.12
C PRO A 280 2.30 -14.88 8.59
N ILE A 281 1.02 -14.63 8.89
CA ILE A 281 0.50 -14.62 10.27
C ILE A 281 0.69 -15.99 10.92
N PHE A 282 0.32 -17.07 10.24
CA PHE A 282 0.53 -18.44 10.70
C PHE A 282 2.02 -18.74 10.94
N ILE A 283 2.90 -18.32 10.02
CA ILE A 283 4.34 -18.53 10.13
C ILE A 283 4.89 -17.83 11.37
N ALA A 284 4.58 -16.54 11.57
CA ALA A 284 5.07 -15.78 12.72
C ALA A 284 4.52 -16.29 14.05
N TYR A 285 3.22 -16.61 14.12
CA TYR A 285 2.62 -17.13 15.34
C TYR A 285 3.12 -18.54 15.67
N GLY A 286 3.34 -19.39 14.66
CA GLY A 286 3.97 -20.69 14.86
C GLY A 286 5.44 -20.59 15.29
N ALA A 287 6.16 -19.55 14.84
CA ALA A 287 7.54 -19.29 15.25
C ALA A 287 7.64 -19.00 16.76
N THR A 288 6.73 -18.18 17.32
CA THR A 288 6.73 -17.88 18.76
C THR A 288 6.35 -19.08 19.63
N MET A 289 5.63 -20.06 19.08
CA MET A 289 5.37 -21.32 19.77
C MET A 289 6.61 -22.24 19.80
N LEU A 290 7.42 -22.21 18.75
CA LEU A 290 8.64 -23.02 18.65
C LEU A 290 9.79 -22.41 19.45
N ASP A 291 9.89 -21.08 19.47
CA ASP A 291 10.84 -20.35 20.31
C ASP A 291 10.12 -19.21 21.07
N PRO A 292 9.60 -19.49 22.27
CA PRO A 292 8.99 -18.48 23.12
C PRO A 292 9.94 -17.37 23.56
N SER A 293 11.26 -17.62 23.56
CA SER A 293 12.23 -16.62 24.01
C SER A 293 12.35 -15.42 23.06
N LEU A 294 12.08 -15.62 21.76
CA LEU A 294 11.99 -14.52 20.80
C LEU A 294 10.85 -13.57 21.12
N LEU A 295 9.74 -14.10 21.61
CA LEU A 295 8.64 -13.26 22.05
C LEU A 295 9.09 -12.47 23.28
N GLU A 296 9.71 -13.10 24.27
CA GLU A 296 10.18 -12.41 25.49
C GLU A 296 11.20 -11.29 25.22
N VAL A 297 12.12 -11.47 24.25
CA VAL A 297 13.15 -10.48 23.91
C VAL A 297 12.55 -9.25 23.24
N HIS A 298 11.50 -9.44 22.44
CA HIS A 298 10.85 -8.35 21.68
C HIS A 298 9.54 -7.89 22.34
N MET A 299 9.16 -8.48 23.46
CA MET A 299 8.11 -8.00 24.36
C MET A 299 8.67 -6.94 25.29
N GLY A 300 8.52 -5.66 24.92
CA GLY A 300 8.90 -4.55 25.79
C GLY A 300 8.69 -3.18 25.14
N PRO A 301 8.88 -2.09 25.90
CA PRO A 301 8.74 -0.72 25.39
C PRO A 301 9.65 -0.39 24.21
N ASP A 302 10.79 -1.10 24.11
CA ASP A 302 11.79 -0.96 23.05
C ASP A 302 11.80 -2.17 22.08
N GLY A 303 10.82 -3.07 22.20
CA GLY A 303 10.74 -4.30 21.42
C GLY A 303 10.13 -4.09 20.04
N ASP A 304 10.68 -4.77 19.01
CA ASP A 304 10.19 -4.68 17.63
C ASP A 304 9.64 -6.05 17.18
N TYR A 305 8.33 -6.24 17.32
CA TYR A 305 7.65 -7.48 16.91
C TYR A 305 7.85 -7.83 15.43
N GLN A 306 8.22 -6.87 14.57
CA GLN A 306 8.48 -7.09 13.14
C GLN A 306 9.77 -7.89 12.90
N ARG A 307 10.68 -7.93 13.89
CA ARG A 307 11.94 -8.68 13.83
C ARG A 307 11.80 -10.15 14.19
N ILE A 308 10.77 -10.50 14.97
CA ILE A 308 10.54 -11.88 15.48
C ILE A 308 10.58 -12.89 14.33
N LEU A 309 9.80 -12.65 13.28
CA LEU A 309 9.70 -13.58 12.16
C LEU A 309 11.05 -13.71 11.39
N PRO A 310 11.69 -12.62 10.92
CA PRO A 310 13.01 -12.71 10.30
C PRO A 310 14.08 -13.38 11.16
N GLU A 311 14.12 -13.08 12.46
CA GLU A 311 15.13 -13.62 13.39
C GLU A 311 14.92 -15.11 13.65
N PHE A 312 13.68 -15.55 13.87
CA PHE A 312 13.34 -16.97 13.96
C PHE A 312 13.83 -17.76 12.75
N ILE A 313 13.59 -17.22 11.54
CA ILE A 313 14.03 -17.89 10.31
C ILE A 313 15.57 -17.98 10.28
N LEU A 314 16.28 -16.93 10.70
CA LEU A 314 17.76 -16.94 10.70
C LEU A 314 18.36 -17.91 11.72
N ASN A 315 17.75 -18.04 12.89
CA ASN A 315 18.32 -18.77 14.02
C ASN A 315 17.91 -20.25 14.03
N ASP A 316 16.66 -20.56 13.68
CA ASP A 316 16.06 -21.87 13.96
C ASP A 316 15.79 -22.70 12.71
N VAL A 317 15.89 -22.09 11.53
CA VAL A 317 15.48 -22.72 10.26
C VAL A 317 16.68 -22.99 9.35
N PRO A 318 16.78 -24.14 8.67
CA PRO A 318 17.91 -24.47 7.79
C PRO A 318 18.06 -23.49 6.61
N VAL A 319 19.32 -23.25 6.21
CA VAL A 319 19.70 -22.31 5.15
C VAL A 319 18.85 -22.39 3.87
N PRO A 320 18.50 -23.57 3.31
CA PRO A 320 17.67 -23.61 2.10
C PRO A 320 16.29 -22.95 2.26
N VAL A 321 15.71 -23.06 3.45
CA VAL A 321 14.40 -22.50 3.79
C VAL A 321 14.55 -21.01 4.13
N GLN A 322 15.66 -20.61 4.76
CA GLN A 322 16.01 -19.19 4.92
C GLN A 322 16.06 -18.48 3.56
N VAL A 323 16.77 -19.07 2.58
CA VAL A 323 16.87 -18.53 1.22
C VAL A 323 15.49 -18.37 0.59
N LEU A 324 14.62 -19.36 0.79
CA LEU A 324 13.27 -19.32 0.27
C LEU A 324 12.41 -18.22 0.92
N PHE A 325 12.43 -18.13 2.26
CA PHE A 325 11.71 -17.10 3.00
C PHE A 325 12.20 -15.69 2.66
N PHE A 326 13.50 -15.43 2.75
CA PHE A 326 14.06 -14.10 2.45
C PHE A 326 13.94 -13.75 0.97
N GLY A 327 14.00 -14.73 0.07
CA GLY A 327 13.68 -14.54 -1.33
C GLY A 327 12.22 -14.11 -1.55
N ALA A 328 11.27 -14.76 -0.88
CA ALA A 328 9.85 -14.39 -0.91
C ALA A 328 9.59 -13.02 -0.26
N LEU A 329 10.20 -12.74 0.90
CA LEU A 329 10.10 -11.45 1.60
C LEU A 329 10.62 -10.31 0.73
N LEU A 330 11.82 -10.44 0.17
CA LEU A 330 12.37 -9.43 -0.75
C LEU A 330 11.51 -9.32 -2.02
N SER A 331 10.93 -10.41 -2.52
CA SER A 331 9.99 -10.38 -3.64
C SER A 331 8.76 -9.54 -3.35
N ALA A 332 8.13 -9.75 -2.20
CA ALA A 332 6.97 -8.99 -1.73
C ALA A 332 7.29 -7.50 -1.62
N ILE A 333 8.35 -7.16 -0.88
CA ILE A 333 8.71 -5.77 -0.60
C ILE A 333 9.13 -5.03 -1.89
N MET A 334 9.95 -5.67 -2.75
CA MET A 334 10.40 -5.04 -3.99
C MET A 334 9.26 -4.81 -4.99
N SER A 335 8.34 -5.77 -5.13
CA SER A 335 7.14 -5.64 -5.98
C SER A 335 6.32 -4.43 -5.54
N THR A 336 5.95 -4.37 -4.26
CA THR A 336 5.17 -3.27 -3.68
C THR A 336 5.88 -1.93 -3.82
N ALA A 337 7.16 -1.86 -3.45
CA ALA A 337 7.96 -0.62 -3.56
C ALA A 337 8.03 -0.08 -5.00
N SER A 338 8.23 -0.96 -5.99
CA SER A 338 8.28 -0.54 -7.39
C SER A 338 6.95 0.04 -7.88
N GLY A 339 5.84 -0.59 -7.47
CA GLY A 339 4.49 -0.17 -7.80
C GLY A 339 4.12 1.18 -7.17
N THR A 340 4.45 1.35 -5.90
CA THR A 340 4.14 2.55 -5.11
C THR A 340 5.12 3.70 -5.35
N LEU A 341 6.31 3.47 -5.93
CA LEU A 341 7.17 4.53 -6.48
C LEU A 341 6.65 5.05 -7.82
N LEU A 342 6.14 4.16 -8.67
CA LEU A 342 5.68 4.51 -10.02
C LEU A 342 4.39 5.35 -10.00
N ALA A 343 3.45 5.01 -9.12
CA ALA A 343 2.13 5.64 -9.04
C ALA A 343 2.17 7.17 -8.73
N PRO A 344 2.79 7.65 -7.63
CA PRO A 344 2.91 9.09 -7.35
C PRO A 344 3.72 9.80 -8.44
N SER A 345 4.74 9.14 -9.01
CA SER A 345 5.53 9.70 -10.10
C SER A 345 4.70 9.93 -11.36
N ALA A 346 3.76 9.03 -11.66
CA ALA A 346 2.80 9.20 -12.75
C ALA A 346 1.87 10.39 -12.51
N ILE A 347 1.34 10.55 -11.29
CA ILE A 347 0.52 11.71 -10.93
C ILE A 347 1.32 13.02 -11.02
N LEU A 348 2.52 13.06 -10.44
CA LEU A 348 3.35 14.27 -10.44
C LEU A 348 3.67 14.70 -11.87
N ALA A 349 4.11 13.77 -12.71
CA ALA A 349 4.47 14.08 -14.10
C ALA A 349 3.24 14.47 -14.94
N GLU A 350 2.18 13.67 -14.94
CA GLU A 350 1.02 13.86 -15.83
C GLU A 350 0.10 14.99 -15.36
N ASN A 351 -0.21 15.08 -14.07
CA ASN A 351 -1.22 16.00 -13.55
C ASN A 351 -0.64 17.33 -13.06
N ILE A 352 0.60 17.36 -12.58
CA ILE A 352 1.20 18.58 -12.03
C ILE A 352 2.17 19.21 -13.03
N LEU A 353 3.14 18.45 -13.55
CA LEU A 353 4.25 19.01 -14.33
C LEU A 353 3.93 19.16 -15.83
N LYS A 354 3.17 18.25 -16.43
CA LYS A 354 2.90 18.24 -17.89
C LYS A 354 2.30 19.55 -18.41
N ASP A 355 1.25 20.05 -17.76
CA ASP A 355 0.60 21.30 -18.17
C ASP A 355 1.49 22.52 -17.84
N ALA A 356 2.19 22.49 -16.71
CA ALA A 356 3.05 23.59 -16.26
C ALA A 356 4.22 23.83 -17.23
N PHE A 357 4.80 22.75 -17.77
CA PHE A 357 5.94 22.81 -18.69
C PHE A 357 5.59 22.53 -20.16
N LYS A 358 4.31 22.30 -20.48
CA LYS A 358 3.80 21.96 -21.82
C LYS A 358 4.59 20.81 -22.48
N LEU A 359 4.75 19.72 -21.74
CA LEU A 359 5.58 18.58 -22.15
C LEU A 359 4.92 17.78 -23.28
N ASP A 360 5.70 17.45 -24.31
CA ASP A 360 5.32 16.40 -25.28
C ASP A 360 5.56 15.00 -24.69
N ASP A 361 5.24 13.93 -25.43
CA ASP A 361 5.36 12.55 -24.92
C ASP A 361 6.80 12.15 -24.55
N ARG A 362 7.81 12.63 -25.30
CA ARG A 362 9.23 12.31 -25.03
C ARG A 362 9.70 13.01 -23.77
N HIS A 363 9.39 14.29 -23.63
CA HIS A 363 9.74 15.06 -22.44
C HIS A 363 8.96 14.57 -21.22
N LEU A 364 7.69 14.19 -21.39
CA LEU A 364 6.88 13.57 -20.34
C LEU A 364 7.49 12.24 -19.85
N LEU A 365 7.96 11.39 -20.77
CA LEU A 365 8.65 10.15 -20.40
C LEU A 365 9.92 10.41 -19.59
N LEU A 366 10.71 11.41 -19.96
CA LEU A 366 11.87 11.83 -19.17
C LEU A 366 11.44 12.38 -17.80
N THR A 367 10.40 13.21 -17.73
CA THR A 367 9.87 13.76 -16.49
C THR A 367 9.35 12.67 -15.56
N LEU A 368 8.67 11.63 -16.07
CA LEU A 368 8.24 10.47 -15.30
C LEU A 368 9.43 9.79 -14.61
N ARG A 369 10.54 9.60 -15.33
CA ARG A 369 11.78 9.01 -14.79
C ARG A 369 12.43 9.87 -13.71
N ILE A 370 12.48 11.18 -13.95
CA ILE A 370 12.98 12.15 -12.97
C ILE A 370 12.08 12.14 -11.72
N CYS A 371 10.76 12.08 -11.89
CA CYS A 371 9.83 12.01 -10.77
C CYS A 371 10.05 10.75 -9.92
N VAL A 372 10.24 9.57 -10.54
CA VAL A 372 10.58 8.34 -9.78
C VAL A 372 11.86 8.53 -9.00
N PHE A 373 12.90 9.10 -9.62
CA PHE A 373 14.17 9.33 -8.94
C PHE A 373 14.03 10.31 -7.76
N SER A 374 13.47 11.49 -7.98
CA SER A 374 13.30 12.52 -6.97
C SER A 374 12.36 12.08 -5.85
N PHE A 375 11.24 11.41 -6.18
CA PHE A 375 10.30 10.90 -5.18
C PHE A 375 10.94 9.80 -4.34
N GLY A 376 11.72 8.90 -4.93
CA GLY A 376 12.48 7.90 -4.18
C GLY A 376 13.43 8.51 -3.13
N LEU A 377 14.13 9.60 -3.48
CA LEU A 377 14.98 10.32 -2.52
C LEU A 377 14.19 10.97 -1.38
N ILE A 378 13.01 11.54 -1.68
CA ILE A 378 12.13 12.12 -0.66
C ILE A 378 11.61 11.03 0.28
N VAL A 379 11.20 9.89 -0.26
CA VAL A 379 10.76 8.72 0.49
C VAL A 379 11.87 8.18 1.39
N LEU A 380 13.12 8.14 0.93
CA LEU A 380 14.25 7.72 1.77
C LEU A 380 14.42 8.63 2.99
N ALA A 381 14.34 9.95 2.77
CA ALA A 381 14.41 10.91 3.86
C ALA A 381 13.22 10.77 4.81
N TYR A 382 12.01 10.58 4.29
CA TYR A 382 10.81 10.37 5.10
C TYR A 382 10.86 9.05 5.88
N ALA A 383 11.42 7.99 5.29
CA ALA A 383 11.63 6.70 5.95
C ALA A 383 12.52 6.86 7.18
N TYR A 384 13.66 7.55 7.03
CA TYR A 384 14.56 7.84 8.14
C TYR A 384 13.90 8.66 9.26
N LEU A 385 13.10 9.66 8.90
CA LEU A 385 12.36 10.48 9.87
C LEU A 385 11.28 9.67 10.61
N SER A 386 10.56 8.80 9.89
CA SER A 386 9.47 7.99 10.45
C SER A 386 10.01 6.93 11.42
N THR A 387 11.11 6.25 11.07
CA THR A 387 11.77 5.30 11.97
C THR A 387 12.34 6.00 13.20
N SER A 388 12.89 7.21 13.04
CA SER A 388 13.40 8.00 14.16
C SER A 388 12.27 8.48 15.10
N ALA A 389 11.03 8.56 14.60
CA ALA A 389 9.84 8.87 15.38
C ALA A 389 9.18 7.64 16.02
N GLY A 390 9.72 6.43 15.81
CA GLY A 390 9.23 5.19 16.40
C GLY A 390 8.01 4.58 15.72
N LEU A 391 7.67 5.02 14.49
CA LEU A 391 6.53 4.45 13.76
C LEU A 391 6.86 3.04 13.24
N SER A 392 5.95 2.10 13.48
CA SER A 392 5.98 0.76 12.89
C SER A 392 5.65 0.78 11.40
N ILE A 393 6.02 -0.29 10.68
CA ILE A 393 5.66 -0.51 9.28
C ILE A 393 4.14 -0.43 9.12
N PHE A 394 3.36 -1.04 10.03
CA PHE A 394 1.91 -1.05 9.96
C PHE A 394 1.33 0.37 10.09
N GLU A 395 1.77 1.14 11.09
CA GLU A 395 1.32 2.52 11.29
C GLU A 395 1.72 3.45 10.14
N MET A 396 2.92 3.27 9.58
CA MET A 396 3.37 4.04 8.42
C MET A 396 2.44 3.84 7.22
N VAL A 397 1.93 2.61 7.04
CA VAL A 397 1.00 2.29 5.97
C VAL A 397 -0.41 2.79 6.30
N GLU A 398 -0.96 2.54 7.49
CA GLU A 398 -2.29 3.04 7.85
C GLU A 398 -2.40 4.57 7.75
N ASN A 399 -1.41 5.29 8.29
CA ASN A 399 -1.38 6.75 8.28
C ASN A 399 -1.34 7.34 6.87
N ALA A 400 -0.81 6.61 5.88
CA ALA A 400 -0.78 7.04 4.49
C ALA A 400 -2.19 7.34 3.97
N TYR A 401 -3.20 6.55 4.33
CA TYR A 401 -4.52 6.59 3.68
C TYR A 401 -5.51 7.55 4.35
N LEU A 402 -5.17 8.10 5.51
CA LEU A 402 -6.03 9.06 6.23
C LEU A 402 -6.32 10.30 5.36
N VAL A 403 -5.29 10.83 4.71
CA VAL A 403 -5.41 12.03 3.86
C VAL A 403 -6.25 11.77 2.62
N THR A 404 -6.14 10.58 2.01
CA THR A 404 -6.91 10.23 0.82
C THR A 404 -8.36 9.86 1.15
N LEU A 405 -8.61 9.26 2.32
CA LEU A 405 -9.96 9.06 2.84
C LEU A 405 -10.69 10.40 2.98
N CYS A 406 -10.06 11.36 3.66
CA CYS A 406 -10.69 12.65 3.98
C CYS A 406 -10.71 13.62 2.79
N GLY A 407 -9.74 13.53 1.88
CA GLY A 407 -9.58 14.48 0.77
C GLY A 407 -10.04 13.97 -0.59
N ALA A 408 -9.88 12.68 -0.90
CA ALA A 408 -10.00 12.19 -2.28
C ALA A 408 -11.20 11.25 -2.49
N PHE A 409 -11.49 10.39 -1.51
CA PHE A 409 -12.51 9.35 -1.65
C PHE A 409 -13.91 9.92 -1.92
N VAL A 410 -14.36 10.90 -1.15
CA VAL A 410 -15.71 11.48 -1.30
C VAL A 410 -15.89 12.15 -2.68
N PRO A 411 -14.98 13.05 -3.14
CA PRO A 411 -15.03 13.56 -4.51
C PRO A 411 -15.04 12.47 -5.59
N LEU A 412 -14.31 11.37 -5.42
CA LEU A 412 -14.32 10.25 -6.35
C LEU A 412 -15.68 9.56 -6.40
N ALA A 413 -16.17 9.08 -5.25
CA ALA A 413 -17.41 8.33 -5.14
C ALA A 413 -18.59 9.15 -5.67
N PHE A 414 -18.74 10.40 -5.23
CA PHE A 414 -19.79 11.28 -5.72
C PHE A 414 -19.59 11.69 -7.18
N GLY A 415 -18.35 11.81 -7.65
CA GLY A 415 -18.06 12.14 -9.04
C GLY A 415 -18.51 11.06 -10.01
N VAL A 416 -18.34 9.79 -9.62
CA VAL A 416 -18.69 8.61 -10.41
C VAL A 416 -20.19 8.30 -10.33
N TYR A 417 -20.84 8.54 -9.19
CA TYR A 417 -22.21 8.07 -8.92
C TYR A 417 -23.26 9.18 -8.85
N TRP A 418 -22.89 10.39 -8.44
CA TRP A 418 -23.83 11.50 -8.23
C TRP A 418 -23.73 12.55 -9.33
N LYS A 419 -24.77 12.59 -10.17
CA LYS A 419 -24.86 13.56 -11.27
C LYS A 419 -24.85 15.01 -10.80
N LYS A 420 -25.30 15.29 -9.58
CA LYS A 420 -25.34 16.65 -9.02
C LYS A 420 -24.00 17.10 -8.39
N ALA A 421 -22.98 16.26 -8.30
CA ALA A 421 -21.71 16.69 -7.70
C ALA A 421 -21.11 17.84 -8.51
N THR A 422 -20.67 18.91 -7.85
CA THR A 422 -20.15 20.12 -8.52
C THR A 422 -18.68 20.34 -8.19
N ASN A 423 -18.01 21.24 -8.91
CA ASN A 423 -16.66 21.67 -8.53
C ASN A 423 -16.64 22.29 -7.12
N ALA A 424 -17.63 23.13 -6.79
CA ALA A 424 -17.74 23.73 -5.45
C ALA A 424 -17.96 22.67 -4.37
N GLY A 425 -18.79 21.65 -4.63
CA GLY A 425 -18.96 20.49 -3.76
C GLY A 425 -17.67 19.73 -3.53
N ALA A 426 -16.89 19.46 -4.59
CA ALA A 426 -15.60 18.79 -4.44
C ALA A 426 -14.58 19.62 -3.63
N LEU A 427 -14.47 20.94 -3.89
CA LEU A 427 -13.54 21.81 -3.15
C LEU A 427 -13.91 21.93 -1.67
N THR A 428 -15.20 22.10 -1.36
CA THR A 428 -15.69 22.17 0.03
C THR A 428 -15.57 20.82 0.73
N SER A 429 -15.79 19.71 0.03
CA SER A 429 -15.54 18.36 0.54
C SER A 429 -14.07 18.16 0.95
N ILE A 430 -13.13 18.50 0.06
CA ILE A 430 -11.68 18.43 0.35
C ILE A 430 -11.34 19.32 1.55
N ALA A 431 -11.78 20.58 1.54
CA ALA A 431 -11.45 21.53 2.59
C ALA A 431 -11.99 21.08 3.95
N PHE A 432 -13.28 20.75 4.03
CA PHE A 432 -13.91 20.34 5.30
C PHE A 432 -13.33 19.02 5.80
N GLY A 433 -13.12 18.05 4.91
CA GLY A 433 -12.58 16.76 5.30
C GLY A 433 -11.16 16.84 5.83
N VAL A 434 -10.24 17.43 5.04
CA VAL A 434 -8.82 17.51 5.41
C VAL A 434 -8.61 18.43 6.61
N ILE A 435 -9.27 19.58 6.68
CA ILE A 435 -9.11 20.51 7.82
C ILE A 435 -9.64 19.87 9.11
N THR A 436 -10.83 19.26 9.08
CA THR A 436 -11.39 18.61 10.28
C THR A 436 -10.50 17.47 10.74
N TRP A 437 -10.06 16.61 9.83
CA TRP A 437 -9.14 15.53 10.16
C TRP A 437 -7.84 16.07 10.76
N SER A 438 -7.13 16.99 10.10
CA SER A 438 -5.84 17.50 10.58
C SER A 438 -5.94 18.21 11.93
N VAL A 439 -7.03 18.97 12.18
CA VAL A 439 -7.25 19.63 13.48
C VAL A 439 -7.51 18.59 14.57
N LEU A 440 -8.36 17.60 14.31
CA LEU A 440 -8.66 16.57 15.30
C LEU A 440 -7.48 15.63 15.53
N GLU A 441 -6.68 15.33 14.51
CA GLU A 441 -5.44 14.56 14.64
C GLU A 441 -4.44 15.27 15.56
N TYR A 442 -4.25 16.58 15.35
CA TYR A 442 -3.42 17.40 16.21
C TYR A 442 -3.90 17.38 17.68
N LEU A 443 -5.23 17.47 17.89
CA LEU A 443 -5.82 17.40 19.22
C LEU A 443 -5.68 15.99 19.81
N ASN A 444 -5.83 14.94 19.01
CA ASN A 444 -5.68 13.55 19.43
C ASN A 444 -4.27 13.30 19.98
N ILE A 445 -3.25 13.72 19.24
CA ILE A 445 -1.84 13.59 19.64
C ILE A 445 -1.58 14.35 20.95
N ARG A 446 -2.15 15.56 21.10
CA ARG A 446 -2.02 16.35 22.33
C ARG A 446 -2.70 15.69 23.53
N MET A 447 -3.90 15.16 23.36
CA MET A 447 -4.64 14.48 24.41
C MET A 447 -3.99 13.16 24.80
N ALA A 448 -3.47 12.40 23.83
CA ALA A 448 -2.78 11.15 24.06
C ALA A 448 -1.54 11.34 24.95
N ALA A 449 -0.81 12.45 24.75
CA ALA A 449 0.31 12.84 25.61
C ALA A 449 -0.10 13.14 27.07
N GLU A 450 -1.39 13.44 27.31
CA GLU A 450 -1.99 13.65 28.63
C GLU A 450 -2.73 12.40 29.15
N GLY A 451 -2.65 11.27 28.44
CA GLY A 451 -3.33 10.01 28.78
C GLY A 451 -4.82 9.97 28.45
N ASN A 452 -5.31 10.91 27.63
CA ASN A 452 -6.71 10.97 27.19
C ASN A 452 -6.84 10.60 25.70
N ALA A 453 -7.98 10.03 25.31
CA ALA A 453 -8.28 9.74 23.90
C ALA A 453 -9.51 10.51 23.43
N LEU A 454 -9.53 10.92 22.15
CA LEU A 454 -10.75 11.43 21.54
C LEU A 454 -11.77 10.30 21.37
N MET A 455 -13.02 10.60 21.69
CA MET A 455 -14.12 9.64 21.51
C MET A 455 -14.37 9.33 20.03
N VAL A 456 -14.21 10.33 19.15
CA VAL A 456 -14.43 10.17 17.71
C VAL A 456 -13.08 10.19 17.00
N PRO A 457 -12.72 9.10 16.29
CA PRO A 457 -11.49 9.05 15.50
C PRO A 457 -11.44 10.20 14.48
N PRO A 458 -10.31 10.93 14.38
CA PRO A 458 -10.16 12.08 13.48
C PRO A 458 -10.57 11.80 12.03
N GLN A 459 -10.25 10.62 11.52
CA GLN A 459 -10.53 10.17 10.16
C GLN A 459 -12.03 9.99 9.87
N LEU A 460 -12.81 9.53 10.85
CA LEU A 460 -14.26 9.37 10.69
C LEU A 460 -14.94 10.73 10.68
N ALA A 461 -14.49 11.64 11.55
CA ALA A 461 -14.97 13.03 11.56
C ALA A 461 -14.59 13.76 10.26
N GLY A 462 -13.37 13.56 9.75
CA GLY A 462 -12.92 14.08 8.46
C GLY A 462 -13.77 13.54 7.31
N LEU A 463 -13.98 12.23 7.23
CA LEU A 463 -14.85 11.62 6.21
C LEU A 463 -16.28 12.17 6.27
N PHE A 464 -16.86 12.27 7.46
CA PHE A 464 -18.19 12.84 7.65
C PHE A 464 -18.26 14.29 7.15
N MET A 465 -17.30 15.11 7.53
CA MET A 465 -17.23 16.51 7.10
C MET A 465 -16.95 16.66 5.60
N ALA A 466 -16.22 15.73 5.00
CA ALA A 466 -16.06 15.66 3.55
C ALA A 466 -17.39 15.38 2.84
N ILE A 467 -18.23 14.48 3.37
CA ILE A 467 -19.58 14.21 2.83
C ILE A 467 -20.47 15.45 3.00
N VAL A 468 -20.47 16.08 4.17
CA VAL A 468 -21.22 17.32 4.43
C VAL A 468 -20.80 18.42 3.46
N GLY A 469 -19.49 18.62 3.27
CA GLY A 469 -18.95 19.58 2.30
C GLY A 469 -19.44 19.29 0.89
N MET A 470 -19.36 18.03 0.44
CA MET A 470 -19.84 17.62 -0.89
C MET A 470 -21.32 17.95 -1.10
N LEU A 471 -22.17 17.66 -0.12
CA LEU A 471 -23.61 17.91 -0.18
C LEU A 471 -23.92 19.42 -0.18
N LEU A 472 -23.33 20.17 0.75
CA LEU A 472 -23.57 21.62 0.86
C LEU A 472 -23.07 22.36 -0.38
N GLY A 473 -21.82 22.13 -0.79
CA GLY A 473 -21.24 22.83 -1.94
C GLY A 473 -21.86 22.44 -3.29
N SER A 474 -22.51 21.27 -3.39
CA SER A 474 -23.21 20.85 -4.61
C SER A 474 -24.66 21.30 -4.68
N LEU A 475 -25.33 21.49 -3.53
CA LEU A 475 -26.75 21.86 -3.47
C LEU A 475 -26.98 23.37 -3.30
N LEU A 476 -25.98 24.12 -2.82
CA LEU A 476 -26.07 25.56 -2.73
C LEU A 476 -26.04 26.22 -4.13
N PRO A 477 -26.71 27.38 -4.31
CA PRO A 477 -26.73 28.10 -5.58
C PRO A 477 -25.30 28.38 -6.06
N GLN A 478 -24.95 27.83 -7.23
CA GLN A 478 -23.62 28.03 -7.80
C GLN A 478 -23.48 29.47 -8.30
N LEU A 479 -22.62 30.27 -7.67
CA LEU A 479 -22.33 31.65 -8.09
C LEU A 479 -21.81 31.77 -9.53
N ASN A 480 -21.35 30.67 -10.15
CA ASN A 480 -20.69 30.66 -11.46
C ASN A 480 -21.49 30.03 -12.61
N GLU A 481 -22.69 29.47 -12.40
CA GLU A 481 -23.52 28.97 -13.52
C GLU A 481 -24.19 30.10 -14.32
N ALA A 482 -24.23 31.33 -13.79
CA ALA A 482 -24.76 32.50 -14.49
C ALA A 482 -23.88 33.02 -15.66
N LYS A 483 -22.71 32.43 -15.93
CA LYS A 483 -21.77 32.93 -16.96
C LYS A 483 -21.48 31.98 -18.13
N LYS A 484 -22.14 30.82 -18.22
CA LYS A 484 -21.96 29.87 -19.33
C LYS A 484 -23.25 29.65 -20.13
N GLN A 485 -23.82 30.73 -20.66
CA GLN A 485 -24.59 30.69 -21.89
C GLN A 485 -24.25 31.94 -22.72
N PRO A 486 -23.74 31.75 -23.94
CA PRO A 486 -24.22 32.55 -25.06
C PRO A 486 -24.94 31.64 -26.05
N ALA A 487 -26.09 32.15 -26.51
CA ALA A 487 -26.84 31.66 -27.65
C ALA A 487 -26.04 31.78 -28.96
#